data_AF-A0A847XBY0-F1
#
_entry.id   AF-A0A847XBY0-F1
#
_cell.length_a   1.000
_cell.length_b   1.000
_cell.length_c   1.000
_cell.angle_alpha   90.00
_cell.angle_beta   90.00
_cell.angle_gamma   90.00
#
_symmetry.space_group_name_H-M   'P 1'
#
loop_
_entity.id
_entity.type
_entity.pdbx_description
1 polymer ?
#
loop_
_entity_poly.entity_id
_entity_poly.type
_entity_poly.pdbx_seq_one_letter_code
_entity_poly.pdbx_strand_id
1 'polypeptide(L)'
;MKKIKSYFSFENESFLEGEEVFDVLTETSILEAEEYLSEQKVDVSNIYFKLLSQLQFLENDYEKNKDEIAYLYHLIGYYVGLFLHPFDGDKIAIHYINKAISIEKNSKRIEQYKETIKMIQEEL
;
A
#
# COMPACT_ATOMS: atom_id res chain seq x y z
N MET A 1 9.80 7.24 -11.98
CA MET A 1 10.43 6.08 -12.65
C MET A 1 11.68 5.52 -11.97
N LYS A 2 12.86 6.18 -11.92
CA LYS A 2 14.06 5.58 -11.29
C LYS A 2 13.89 5.26 -9.79
N LYS A 3 13.19 6.12 -9.04
CA LYS A 3 12.95 5.96 -7.59
C LYS A 3 12.05 4.75 -7.26
N ILE A 4 10.97 4.54 -8.01
CA ILE A 4 10.01 3.43 -7.84
C ILE A 4 10.66 2.07 -8.17
N LYS A 5 11.29 1.96 -9.36
CA LYS A 5 11.99 0.72 -9.76
C LYS A 5 13.11 0.36 -8.77
N SER A 6 13.81 1.38 -8.26
CA SER A 6 14.84 1.18 -7.25
C SER A 6 14.23 0.72 -5.92
N TYR A 7 13.11 1.27 -5.48
CA TYR A 7 12.47 0.91 -4.20
C TYR A 7 11.92 -0.53 -4.20
N PHE A 8 11.24 -0.92 -5.28
CA PHE A 8 10.70 -2.28 -5.43
C PHE A 8 11.72 -3.31 -5.92
N SER A 9 12.97 -2.91 -6.17
CA SER A 9 14.02 -3.88 -6.51
C SER A 9 14.27 -4.82 -5.33
N PHE A 10 14.58 -6.08 -5.65
CA PHE A 10 14.81 -7.13 -4.65
C PHE A 10 15.94 -6.78 -3.68
N GLU A 11 16.99 -6.12 -4.18
CA GLU A 11 18.18 -5.75 -3.42
C GLU A 11 17.99 -4.46 -2.59
N ASN A 12 16.84 -3.80 -2.68
CA ASN A 12 16.61 -2.56 -1.94
C ASN A 12 16.42 -2.83 -0.45
N GLU A 13 17.23 -2.18 0.38
CA GLU A 13 17.11 -2.21 1.85
C GLU A 13 16.68 -0.84 2.42
N SER A 14 16.25 0.08 1.56
CA SER A 14 15.87 1.44 1.96
C SER A 14 14.44 1.47 2.49
N PHE A 15 14.22 2.28 3.52
CA PHE A 15 12.90 2.65 4.01
C PHE A 15 12.60 4.11 3.62
N LEU A 16 11.32 4.45 3.63
CA LEU A 16 10.82 5.80 3.38
C LEU A 16 10.34 6.43 4.70
N GLU A 17 10.45 7.75 4.81
CA GLU A 17 9.92 8.51 5.96
C GLU A 17 9.21 9.79 5.50
N GLY A 18 8.23 10.23 6.29
CA GLY A 18 7.54 11.50 6.08
C GLY A 18 6.92 11.62 4.68
N GLU A 19 7.16 12.76 4.03
CA GLU A 19 6.64 13.07 2.69
C GLU A 19 7.08 12.06 1.62
N GLU A 20 8.23 11.40 1.79
CA GLU A 20 8.70 10.42 0.80
C GLU A 20 7.77 9.22 0.64
N VAL A 21 7.03 8.86 1.69
CA VAL A 21 6.03 7.79 1.63
C VAL A 21 4.96 8.15 0.61
N PHE A 22 4.43 9.36 0.67
CA PHE A 22 3.35 9.82 -0.22
C PHE A 22 3.83 10.07 -1.66
N ASP A 23 5.08 10.51 -1.81
CA ASP A 23 5.65 10.81 -3.14
C ASP A 23 6.04 9.54 -3.92
N VAL A 24 6.52 8.51 -3.21
CA VAL A 24 7.05 7.28 -3.83
C VAL A 24 5.98 6.22 -3.92
N LEU A 25 5.16 6.06 -2.88
CA LEU A 25 4.13 5.02 -2.82
C LEU A 25 2.78 5.65 -3.13
N THR A 26 2.27 5.34 -4.30
CA THR A 26 0.95 5.71 -4.79
C THR A 26 0.29 4.50 -5.46
N GLU A 27 -1.02 4.52 -5.64
CA GLU A 27 -1.75 3.51 -6.42
C GLU A 27 -1.10 3.31 -7.81
N THR A 28 -0.77 4.40 -8.50
CA THR A 28 -0.08 4.36 -9.79
C THR A 28 1.31 3.71 -9.68
N SER A 29 2.10 4.06 -8.67
CA SER A 29 3.44 3.49 -8.50
C SER A 29 3.41 1.99 -8.21
N ILE A 30 2.35 1.49 -7.57
CA ILE A 30 2.16 0.06 -7.28
C ILE A 30 1.94 -0.70 -8.59
N LEU A 31 1.12 -0.15 -9.49
CA LEU A 31 0.90 -0.76 -10.82
C LEU A 31 2.14 -0.69 -11.69
N GLU A 32 2.88 0.43 -11.67
CA GLU A 32 4.18 0.52 -12.35
C GLU A 32 5.20 -0.49 -11.79
N ALA A 33 5.15 -0.76 -10.48
CA ALA A 33 6.01 -1.76 -9.85
C ALA A 33 5.62 -3.19 -10.27
N GLU A 34 4.33 -3.48 -10.40
CA GLU A 34 3.84 -4.78 -10.85
C GLU A 34 4.29 -5.10 -12.27
N GLU A 35 4.16 -4.13 -13.19
CA GLU A 35 4.67 -4.25 -14.56
C GLU A 35 6.19 -4.49 -14.54
N TYR A 36 6.93 -3.69 -13.79
CA TYR A 36 8.38 -3.82 -13.68
C TYR A 36 8.82 -5.19 -13.14
N LEU A 37 8.22 -5.68 -12.05
CA LEU A 37 8.57 -6.98 -11.49
C LEU A 37 8.23 -8.12 -12.45
N SER A 38 7.10 -8.01 -13.15
CA SER A 38 6.70 -8.96 -14.19
C SER A 38 7.73 -9.02 -15.33
N GLU A 39 8.24 -7.87 -15.81
CA GLU A 39 9.31 -7.80 -16.81
C GLU A 39 10.59 -8.49 -16.33
N GLN A 40 10.91 -8.38 -15.03
CA GLN A 40 12.08 -9.00 -14.41
C GLN A 40 11.86 -10.48 -14.05
N LYS A 41 10.68 -11.05 -14.31
CA LYS A 41 10.28 -12.41 -13.88
C LYS A 41 10.40 -12.61 -12.36
N VAL A 42 10.17 -11.54 -11.61
CA VAL A 42 10.11 -11.56 -10.15
C VAL A 42 8.65 -11.69 -9.74
N ASP A 43 8.40 -12.44 -8.67
CA ASP A 43 7.05 -12.59 -8.12
C ASP A 43 6.49 -11.22 -7.68
N VAL A 44 5.36 -10.83 -8.25
CA VAL A 44 4.70 -9.54 -8.00
C VAL A 44 4.17 -9.42 -6.58
N SER A 45 3.95 -10.54 -5.87
CA SER A 45 3.57 -10.54 -4.45
C SER A 45 4.63 -9.88 -3.55
N ASN A 46 5.86 -9.70 -4.03
CA ASN A 46 6.88 -8.89 -3.33
C ASN A 46 6.43 -7.45 -3.05
N ILE A 47 5.51 -6.89 -3.84
CA ILE A 47 4.92 -5.57 -3.56
C ILE A 47 4.24 -5.58 -2.19
N TYR A 48 3.42 -6.59 -1.90
CA TYR A 48 2.74 -6.72 -0.61
C TYR A 48 3.75 -6.81 0.54
N PHE A 49 4.80 -7.63 0.41
CA PHE A 49 5.82 -7.77 1.45
C PHE A 49 6.61 -6.46 1.67
N LYS A 50 6.92 -5.73 0.60
CA LYS A 50 7.57 -4.42 0.69
C LYS A 50 6.69 -3.40 1.42
N LEU A 51 5.42 -3.28 1.04
CA LEU A 51 4.48 -2.38 1.72
C LEU A 51 4.30 -2.75 3.19
N LEU A 52 4.18 -4.05 3.50
CA LEU A 52 4.04 -4.54 4.88
C LEU A 52 5.30 -4.24 5.72
N SER A 53 6.49 -4.44 5.16
CA SER A 53 7.74 -4.14 5.86
C SER A 53 7.89 -2.65 6.16
N GLN A 54 7.50 -1.79 5.22
CA GLN A 54 7.51 -0.33 5.39
C GLN A 54 6.51 0.11 6.46
N LEU A 55 5.30 -0.49 6.50
CA LEU A 55 4.32 -0.25 7.54
C LEU A 55 4.88 -0.60 8.93
N GLN A 56 5.44 -1.81 9.07
CA GLN A 56 6.01 -2.28 10.34
C GLN A 56 7.19 -1.41 10.81
N PHE A 57 8.01 -0.91 9.88
CA PHE A 57 9.08 0.02 10.21
C PHE A 57 8.54 1.31 10.84
N LEU A 58 7.51 1.91 10.23
CA LEU A 58 6.92 3.17 10.73
C LEU A 58 6.14 2.99 12.03
N GLU A 59 5.54 1.81 12.26
CA GLU A 59 4.84 1.48 13.51
C GLU A 59 5.75 1.50 14.75
N ASN A 60 7.09 1.45 14.58
CA ASN A 60 8.04 1.61 15.69
C ASN A 60 7.95 2.98 16.38
N ASP A 61 7.52 4.02 15.65
CA ASP A 61 7.20 5.34 16.20
C ASP A 61 5.81 5.77 15.72
N TYR A 62 4.81 5.01 16.17
CA TYR A 62 3.43 5.13 15.72
C TYR A 62 2.87 6.55 15.82
N GLU A 63 3.13 7.27 16.92
CA GLU A 63 2.59 8.61 17.14
C GLU A 63 3.15 9.64 16.15
N LYS A 64 4.42 9.50 15.77
CA LYS A 64 5.07 10.36 14.78
C LYS A 64 4.55 10.10 13.36
N ASN A 65 4.29 8.84 13.03
CA ASN A 65 4.07 8.39 11.64
C ASN A 65 2.61 8.03 11.31
N LYS A 66 1.64 8.56 12.07
CA LYS A 66 0.22 8.16 11.94
C LYS A 66 -0.34 8.33 10.53
N ASP A 67 0.02 9.42 9.86
CA ASP A 67 -0.54 9.76 8.56
C ASP A 67 0.02 8.82 7.48
N GLU A 68 1.32 8.49 7.53
CA GLU A 68 1.98 7.54 6.65
C GLU A 68 1.47 6.11 6.90
N ILE A 69 1.28 5.74 8.17
CA ILE A 69 0.72 4.44 8.57
C ILE A 69 -0.69 4.26 8.03
N ALA A 70 -1.56 5.27 8.19
CA ALA A 70 -2.90 5.23 7.63
C ALA A 70 -2.87 5.05 6.11
N TYR A 71 -1.98 5.77 5.44
CA TYR A 71 -1.85 5.69 4.00
C TYR A 71 -1.33 4.33 3.51
N LEU A 72 -0.34 3.75 4.19
CA LEU A 72 0.13 2.40 3.87
C LEU A 72 -0.94 1.33 4.12
N TYR A 73 -1.73 1.47 5.19
CA TYR A 73 -2.87 0.59 5.40
C TYR A 73 -3.86 0.65 4.24
N HIS A 74 -4.13 1.84 3.69
CA HIS A 74 -4.95 2.00 2.49
C HIS A 74 -4.30 1.34 1.27
N LEU A 75 -3.02 1.61 0.98
CA LEU A 75 -2.33 1.04 -0.18
C LEU A 75 -2.23 -0.49 -0.13
N ILE A 76 -2.00 -1.07 1.05
CA ILE A 76 -2.03 -2.52 1.25
C ILE A 76 -3.43 -3.06 0.95
N GLY A 77 -4.48 -2.44 1.50
CA GLY A 77 -5.84 -2.86 1.24
C GLY A 77 -6.24 -2.74 -0.23
N TYR A 78 -5.89 -1.63 -0.88
CA TYR A 78 -6.06 -1.41 -2.32
C TYR A 78 -5.40 -2.54 -3.13
N TYR A 79 -4.12 -2.83 -2.88
CA TYR A 79 -3.39 -3.84 -3.64
C TYR A 79 -3.92 -5.27 -3.40
N VAL A 80 -4.23 -5.59 -2.14
CA VAL A 80 -4.78 -6.90 -1.76
C VAL A 80 -6.16 -7.13 -2.39
N GLY A 81 -7.01 -6.10 -2.37
CA GLY A 81 -8.42 -6.21 -2.76
C GLY A 81 -8.66 -6.20 -4.26
N LEU A 82 -7.81 -5.54 -5.05
CA LEU A 82 -8.03 -5.33 -6.49
C LEU A 82 -7.01 -6.06 -7.39
N PHE A 83 -5.93 -6.60 -6.84
CA PHE A 83 -4.86 -7.20 -7.65
C PHE A 83 -4.35 -8.54 -7.12
N LEU A 84 -3.99 -8.63 -5.83
CA LEU A 84 -3.34 -9.84 -5.29
C LEU A 84 -4.33 -10.99 -5.03
N HIS A 85 -5.56 -10.67 -4.57
CA HIS A 85 -6.64 -11.62 -4.25
C HIS A 85 -6.20 -12.92 -3.53
N PRO A 86 -5.60 -12.83 -2.33
CA PRO A 86 -5.36 -14.02 -1.50
C PRO A 86 -6.69 -14.63 -1.01
N PHE A 87 -6.62 -15.75 -0.29
CA PHE A 87 -7.81 -16.33 0.37
C PHE A 87 -8.50 -15.30 1.27
N ASP A 88 -9.82 -15.15 1.13
CA ASP A 88 -10.61 -14.09 1.79
C ASP A 88 -10.03 -12.68 1.56
N GLY A 89 -9.44 -12.43 0.38
CA GLY A 89 -8.72 -11.22 0.04
C GLY A 89 -9.56 -9.95 0.16
N ASP A 90 -10.84 -10.01 -0.14
CA ASP A 90 -11.82 -8.94 0.06
C ASP A 90 -11.92 -8.53 1.54
N LYS A 91 -12.09 -9.51 2.44
CA LYS A 91 -12.18 -9.26 3.89
C LYS A 91 -10.87 -8.72 4.43
N ILE A 92 -9.74 -9.25 3.97
CA ILE A 92 -8.40 -8.79 4.37
C ILE A 92 -8.17 -7.35 3.92
N ALA A 93 -8.51 -7.04 2.67
CA ALA A 93 -8.39 -5.70 2.11
C ALA A 93 -9.25 -4.69 2.87
N ILE A 94 -10.54 -4.99 3.08
CA ILE A 94 -11.47 -4.14 3.83
C ILE A 94 -10.99 -3.94 5.28
N HIS A 95 -10.42 -4.97 5.91
CA HIS A 95 -9.83 -4.85 7.26
C HIS A 95 -8.70 -3.83 7.30
N TYR A 96 -7.78 -3.88 6.33
CA TYR A 96 -6.70 -2.90 6.24
C TYR A 96 -7.22 -1.47 5.96
N ILE A 97 -8.18 -1.32 5.04
CA ILE A 97 -8.75 0.01 4.75
C ILE A 97 -9.50 0.58 5.95
N ASN A 98 -10.21 -0.26 6.72
CA ASN A 98 -10.86 0.18 7.95
C ASN A 98 -9.85 0.65 9.02
N LYS A 99 -8.67 0.02 9.09
CA LYS A 99 -7.57 0.53 9.93
C LYS A 99 -7.06 1.88 9.42
N ALA A 100 -6.92 2.07 8.11
CA ALA A 100 -6.55 3.37 7.56
C ALA A 100 -7.54 4.46 7.98
N ILE A 101 -8.84 4.19 7.84
CA ILE A 101 -9.92 5.12 8.19
C ILE A 101 -9.93 5.45 9.69
N SER A 102 -9.59 4.52 10.58
CA SER A 102 -9.59 4.78 12.03
C SER A 102 -8.43 5.67 12.49
N ILE A 103 -7.40 5.83 11.68
CA ILE A 103 -6.19 6.61 11.99
C ILE A 103 -6.20 7.97 11.28
N GLU A 104 -6.64 7.99 10.02
CA GLU A 104 -6.64 9.18 9.16
C GLU A 104 -7.55 10.29 9.71
N LYS A 105 -7.10 11.54 9.60
CA LYS A 105 -7.83 12.74 10.06
C LYS A 105 -8.33 13.57 8.88
N ASN A 106 -7.72 13.43 7.71
CA ASN A 106 -8.10 14.14 6.51
C ASN A 106 -9.37 13.53 5.90
N SER A 107 -10.49 14.26 5.99
CA SER A 107 -11.78 13.81 5.47
C SER A 107 -11.77 13.47 3.99
N LYS A 108 -10.96 14.14 3.16
CA LYS A 108 -10.87 13.83 1.72
C LYS A 108 -10.25 12.46 1.49
N ARG A 109 -9.18 12.12 2.23
CA ARG A 109 -8.55 10.80 2.16
C ARG A 109 -9.47 9.71 2.70
N ILE A 110 -10.20 9.98 3.78
CA ILE A 110 -11.21 9.06 4.30
C ILE A 110 -12.26 8.72 3.24
N GLU A 111 -12.75 9.72 2.49
CA GLU A 111 -13.70 9.45 1.40
C GLU A 111 -13.08 8.62 0.27
N GLN A 112 -11.82 8.90 -0.11
CA GLN A 112 -11.09 8.06 -1.07
C GLN A 112 -10.96 6.60 -0.59
N TYR A 113 -10.66 6.39 0.69
CA TYR A 113 -10.54 5.05 1.28
C TYR A 113 -11.88 4.31 1.25
N LYS A 114 -12.99 5.01 1.51
CA LYS A 114 -14.34 4.44 1.38
C LYS A 114 -14.70 4.13 -0.07
N GLU A 115 -14.25 4.92 -1.04
CA GLU A 115 -14.40 4.62 -2.47
C GLU A 115 -13.65 3.33 -2.82
N THR A 116 -12.43 3.13 -2.31
CA THR A 116 -11.70 1.86 -2.49
C THR A 116 -12.48 0.66 -1.94
N ILE A 117 -13.13 0.77 -0.77
CA ILE A 117 -13.99 -0.29 -0.24
C ILE A 117 -15.13 -0.62 -1.21
N LYS A 118 -15.79 0.40 -1.79
CA LYS A 118 -16.87 0.18 -2.76
C LYS A 118 -16.36 -0.55 -4.00
N MET A 119 -15.20 -0.16 -4.54
CA MET A 119 -14.59 -0.83 -5.69
C MET A 119 -14.37 -2.32 -5.42
N ILE A 120 -13.78 -2.66 -4.27
CA ILE A 120 -13.54 -4.06 -3.87
C ILE A 120 -14.85 -4.85 -3.74
N GLN A 121 -15.91 -4.22 -3.24
CA GLN A 121 -17.22 -4.86 -3.10
C GLN A 121 -17.95 -5.04 -4.44
N GLU A 122 -17.70 -4.17 -5.42
CA GLU A 122 -18.29 -4.21 -6.76
C GLU A 122 -17.59 -5.22 -7.70
N GLU A 123 -16.37 -5.66 -7.38
CA GLU A 123 -15.68 -6.73 -8.11
C GLU A 123 -16.23 -8.15 -7.83
N LEU A 124 -17.09 -8.30 -6.81
CA LEU A 124 -17.74 -9.56 -6.41
C LEU A 124 -19.04 -9.85 -7.18
#